data_AF-A0A532DFY6-F1
#
_entry.id   AF-A0A532DFY6-F1
#
_cell.length_a   1.000
_cell.length_b   1.000
_cell.length_c   1.000
_cell.angle_alpha   90.00
_cell.angle_beta   90.00
_cell.angle_gamma   90.00
#
_symmetry.space_group_name_H-M   'P 1'
#
loop_
_entity.id
_entity.type
_entity.pdbx_description
1 polymer ?
#
loop_
_entity_poly.entity_id
_entity_poly.type
_entity_poly.pdbx_seq_one_letter_code
_entity_poly.pdbx_strand_id
1 'polypeptide(L)'
;MTPHTAPSTERRVTVGLGDRAYDIVIKRGALAEVGERLTSVGLSGKAAVVTNPVVGRLYGATVLRSLKGAGFRTVLVTLPDGERHKTLRSVARVLDALAAARFERGST
;
A
#
# COMPACT_ATOMS: atom_id res chain seq x y z
N MET A 1 -16.67 -29.83 10.14
CA MET A 1 -15.61 -28.79 10.11
C MET A 1 -16.27 -27.45 10.40
N THR A 2 -16.31 -27.06 11.68
CA THR A 2 -16.87 -25.79 12.12
C THR A 2 -15.89 -24.65 11.79
N PRO A 3 -16.32 -23.58 11.10
CA PRO A 3 -15.45 -22.43 10.85
C PRO A 3 -15.16 -21.74 12.19
N HIS A 4 -13.88 -21.60 12.51
CA HIS A 4 -13.41 -20.78 13.62
C HIS A 4 -13.53 -19.31 13.23
N THR A 5 -14.68 -18.70 13.50
CA THR A 5 -14.84 -17.24 13.47
C THR A 5 -14.14 -16.67 14.70
N ALA A 6 -12.82 -16.44 14.57
CA ALA A 6 -12.11 -15.61 15.54
C ALA A 6 -12.66 -14.19 15.46
N PRO A 7 -12.88 -13.49 16.59
CA PRO A 7 -13.18 -12.07 16.55
C PRO A 7 -12.03 -11.38 15.80
N SER A 8 -12.36 -10.59 14.78
CA SER A 8 -11.39 -9.82 14.01
C SER A 8 -10.91 -8.65 14.86
N THR A 9 -10.08 -8.95 15.87
CA THR A 9 -9.54 -7.97 16.81
C THR A 9 -8.54 -7.09 16.05
N GLU A 10 -8.97 -5.88 15.69
CA GLU A 10 -8.07 -4.84 15.22
C GLU A 10 -7.29 -4.30 16.41
N ARG A 11 -5.97 -4.32 16.34
CA ARG A 11 -5.09 -3.64 17.29
C ARG A 11 -4.50 -2.42 16.61
N ARG A 12 -4.53 -1.28 17.30
CA ARG A 12 -3.91 -0.04 16.86
C ARG A 12 -2.77 0.34 17.79
N VAL A 13 -1.66 0.79 17.21
CA VAL A 13 -0.50 1.31 17.95
C VAL A 13 -0.16 2.67 17.38
N THR A 14 -0.30 3.72 18.18
CA THR A 14 0.07 5.08 17.79
C THR A 14 1.55 5.31 18.05
N VAL A 15 2.28 5.77 17.04
CA VAL A 15 3.70 6.11 17.13
C VAL A 15 3.83 7.63 17.31
N GLY A 16 4.24 8.07 18.50
CA GLY A 16 4.35 9.49 18.86
C GLY A 16 5.62 10.15 18.32
N LEU A 17 5.58 10.67 17.08
CA LEU A 17 6.69 11.39 16.43
C LEU A 17 6.42 12.90 16.27
N GLY A 18 5.61 13.49 17.17
CA GLY A 18 5.12 14.87 17.05
C GLY A 18 4.20 15.03 15.84
N ASP A 19 4.46 16.03 14.99
CA ASP A 19 3.69 16.32 13.77
C ASP A 19 3.72 15.17 12.73
N ARG A 20 4.60 14.18 12.89
CA ARG A 20 4.71 13.00 12.04
C ARG A 20 4.11 11.74 12.68
N ALA A 21 3.28 11.91 13.71
CA ALA A 21 2.63 10.77 14.35
C ALA A 21 1.77 9.99 13.34
N TYR A 22 1.77 8.66 13.47
CA TYR A 22 0.95 7.79 12.63
C TYR A 22 0.51 6.54 13.40
N ASP A 23 -0.59 5.96 12.94
CA ASP A 23 -1.14 4.72 13.50
C ASP A 23 -0.66 3.49 12.72
N ILE A 24 -0.21 2.48 13.47
CA ILE A 24 0.00 1.13 12.94
C ILE A 24 -1.27 0.33 13.23
N VAL A 25 -1.93 -0.14 12.17
CA VAL A 25 -3.11 -1.01 12.27
C VAL A 25 -2.69 -2.46 12.05
N ILE A 26 -3.01 -3.33 13.01
CA ILE A 26 -2.74 -4.76 12.97
C ILE A 26 -4.08 -5.49 12.98
N LYS A 27 -4.46 -6.06 11.83
CA LYS A 27 -5.72 -6.81 11.65
C LYS A 27 -5.53 -7.93 10.63
N ARG A 28 -6.10 -9.11 10.90
CA ARG A 28 -6.14 -10.19 9.92
C ARG A 28 -6.96 -9.76 8.70
N GLY A 29 -6.39 -9.87 7.51
CA GLY A 29 -7.06 -9.46 6.27
C GLY A 29 -6.99 -7.96 5.95
N ALA A 30 -6.22 -7.17 6.71
CA ALA A 30 -6.13 -5.71 6.52
C ALA A 30 -5.81 -5.27 5.08
N LEU A 31 -5.09 -6.08 4.31
CA LEU A 31 -4.75 -5.77 2.91
C LEU A 31 -5.98 -5.61 1.99
N ALA A 32 -7.10 -6.27 2.31
CA ALA A 32 -8.34 -6.14 1.55
C ALA A 32 -9.07 -4.80 1.81
N GLU A 33 -8.69 -4.10 2.88
CA GLU A 33 -9.34 -2.86 3.36
C GLU A 33 -8.46 -1.62 3.10
N VAL A 34 -7.32 -1.77 2.41
CA VAL A 34 -6.36 -0.68 2.17
C VAL A 34 -7.02 0.51 1.48
N GLY A 35 -7.82 0.27 0.44
CA GLY A 35 -8.53 1.32 -0.29
C GLY A 35 -9.45 2.13 0.63
N GLU A 36 -10.33 1.45 1.35
CA GLU A 36 -11.30 2.08 2.28
C GLU A 36 -10.58 2.89 3.37
N ARG A 37 -9.49 2.34 3.92
CA ARG A 37 -8.69 3.04 4.94
C ARG A 37 -8.05 4.30 4.40
N LEU A 38 -7.47 4.26 3.20
CA LEU A 38 -6.89 5.45 2.58
C LEU A 38 -7.97 6.51 2.32
N THR A 39 -9.16 6.12 1.83
CA THR A 39 -10.26 7.07 1.67
C THR A 39 -10.73 7.67 2.99
N SER A 40 -10.74 6.88 4.08
CA SER A 40 -11.17 7.34 5.40
C SER A 40 -10.26 8.41 6.01
N VAL A 41 -9.00 8.48 5.56
CA VAL A 41 -8.05 9.54 5.95
C VAL A 41 -7.98 10.68 4.94
N GLY A 42 -8.93 10.73 3.99
CA GLY A 42 -9.09 11.83 3.03
C GLY A 42 -8.25 11.69 1.75
N LEU A 43 -7.65 10.53 1.50
CA LEU A 43 -6.85 10.29 0.29
C LEU A 43 -7.73 9.83 -0.88
N SER A 44 -7.35 10.20 -2.09
CA SER A 44 -8.10 9.92 -3.31
C SER A 44 -7.21 9.91 -4.57
N GLY A 45 -7.80 9.72 -5.74
CA GLY A 45 -7.09 9.91 -7.00
C GLY A 45 -6.19 8.75 -7.42
N LYS A 46 -4.87 8.90 -7.32
CA LYS A 46 -3.89 7.92 -7.85
C LYS A 46 -3.08 7.29 -6.73
N ALA A 47 -2.91 5.96 -6.79
CA ALA A 47 -2.10 5.22 -5.83
C ALA A 47 -1.06 4.35 -6.57
N ALA A 48 0.22 4.51 -6.21
CA ALA A 48 1.27 3.64 -6.70
C ALA A 48 1.60 2.56 -5.66
N VAL A 49 1.58 1.30 -6.08
CA VAL A 49 1.99 0.15 -5.26
C VAL A 49 3.39 -0.24 -5.70
N VAL A 50 4.38 -0.06 -4.84
CA VAL A 50 5.77 -0.48 -5.09
C VAL A 50 6.04 -1.77 -4.32
N THR A 51 6.51 -2.80 -5.01
CA THR A 51 6.73 -4.13 -4.41
C THR A 51 7.84 -4.91 -5.12
N ASN A 52 8.17 -6.10 -4.64
CA ASN A 52 9.05 -7.04 -5.33
C ASN A 52 8.23 -8.18 -6.00
N PRO A 53 8.83 -9.02 -6.88
CA PRO A 53 8.08 -10.07 -7.56
C PRO A 53 7.43 -11.09 -6.62
N VAL A 54 8.08 -11.44 -5.51
CA VAL A 54 7.62 -12.47 -4.59
C VAL A 54 6.37 -11.99 -3.83
N VAL A 55 6.45 -10.82 -3.21
CA VAL A 55 5.36 -10.17 -2.46
C VAL A 55 4.26 -9.74 -3.42
N GLY A 56 4.60 -9.21 -4.60
CA GLY A 56 3.64 -8.82 -5.62
C GLY A 56 2.77 -10.00 -6.09
N ARG A 57 3.37 -11.18 -6.28
CA ARG A 57 2.63 -12.41 -6.65
C ARG A 57 1.66 -12.85 -5.56
N LEU A 58 2.01 -12.70 -4.29
CA LEU A 58 1.19 -13.14 -3.16
C LEU A 58 0.06 -12.15 -2.81
N TYR A 59 0.37 -10.84 -2.84
CA TYR A 59 -0.50 -9.82 -2.24
C TYR A 59 -0.90 -8.70 -3.18
N GLY A 60 -0.20 -8.52 -4.30
CA GLY A 60 -0.41 -7.40 -5.22
C GLY A 60 -1.85 -7.34 -5.74
N ALA A 61 -2.41 -8.49 -6.12
CA ALA A 61 -3.78 -8.56 -6.61
C ALA A 61 -4.81 -8.13 -5.55
N THR A 62 -4.62 -8.51 -4.28
CA THR A 62 -5.52 -8.13 -3.19
C THR A 62 -5.50 -6.63 -2.93
N VAL A 63 -4.29 -6.03 -2.86
CA VAL A 63 -4.13 -4.59 -2.63
C VAL A 63 -4.69 -3.79 -3.80
N LEU A 64 -4.38 -4.18 -5.04
CA LEU A 64 -4.87 -3.47 -6.23
C LEU A 64 -6.40 -3.55 -6.34
N ARG A 65 -7.03 -4.68 -6.00
CA ARG A 65 -8.49 -4.78 -5.96
C ARG A 65 -9.09 -3.86 -4.91
N SER A 66 -8.53 -3.84 -3.70
CA SER A 66 -8.98 -2.95 -2.62
C SER A 66 -8.91 -1.48 -3.03
N LEU A 67 -7.76 -1.04 -3.56
CA LEU A 67 -7.58 0.34 -4.04
C LEU A 67 -8.52 0.70 -5.19
N LYS A 68 -8.65 -0.16 -6.21
CA LYS A 68 -9.56 0.10 -7.33
C LYS A 68 -11.03 0.14 -6.90
N GLY A 69 -11.42 -0.74 -5.97
CA GLY A 69 -12.78 -0.76 -5.39
C GLY A 69 -13.12 0.53 -4.65
N ALA A 70 -12.13 1.16 -4.02
CA ALA A 70 -12.26 2.47 -3.37
C ALA A 70 -12.10 3.67 -4.34
N GLY A 71 -12.03 3.43 -5.66
CA GLY A 71 -11.99 4.48 -6.68
C GLY A 71 -10.59 4.99 -7.05
N PHE A 72 -9.51 4.41 -6.54
CA PHE A 72 -8.16 4.82 -6.91
C PHE A 72 -7.76 4.31 -8.30
N ARG A 73 -7.11 5.18 -9.08
CA ARG A 73 -6.32 4.77 -10.25
C ARG A 73 -4.98 4.22 -9.77
N THR A 74 -4.72 2.95 -10.05
CA THR A 74 -3.55 2.25 -9.50
C THR A 74 -2.46 1.98 -10.52
N VAL A 75 -1.21 2.12 -10.09
CA VAL A 75 -0.02 1.71 -10.85
C VAL A 75 0.79 0.75 -9.99
N LEU A 76 1.19 -0.39 -10.55
CA LEU A 76 2.05 -1.36 -9.87
C LEU A 76 3.47 -1.21 -10.40
N VAL A 77 4.42 -0.96 -9.50
CA VAL A 77 5.86 -0.89 -9.81
C VAL A 77 6.54 -2.06 -9.11
N THR A 78 7.14 -2.95 -9.91
CA THR A 78 7.86 -4.12 -9.38
C THR A 78 9.36 -3.91 -9.50
N LEU A 79 10.05 -3.93 -8.37
CA LEU A 79 11.51 -3.83 -8.29
C LEU A 79 12.12 -5.20 -8.01
N PRO A 80 13.32 -5.51 -8.51
CA PRO A 80 14.02 -6.75 -8.19
C PRO A 80 14.16 -6.97 -6.68
N ASP A 81 14.06 -8.23 -6.23
CA ASP A 81 14.10 -8.57 -4.81
C ASP A 81 15.51 -8.56 -4.20
N GLY A 82 15.61 -8.30 -2.90
CA GLY A 82 16.84 -8.35 -2.10
C GLY A 82 17.45 -6.98 -1.76
N GLU A 83 18.16 -6.91 -0.63
CA GLU A 83 18.75 -5.68 -0.06
C GLU A 83 19.72 -4.97 -1.01
N ARG A 84 20.43 -5.73 -1.85
CA ARG A 84 21.32 -5.20 -2.89
C ARG A 84 20.62 -4.23 -3.86
N HIS A 85 19.30 -4.27 -3.94
CA HIS A 85 18.52 -3.37 -4.77
C HIS A 85 18.00 -2.13 -4.03
N LYS A 86 18.27 -1.96 -2.73
CA LYS A 86 18.02 -0.68 -2.02
C LYS A 86 19.10 0.34 -2.37
N THR A 87 19.08 0.75 -3.63
CA THR A 87 20.03 1.71 -4.21
C THR A 87 19.27 2.91 -4.77
N LEU A 88 19.95 4.04 -4.94
CA LEU A 88 19.39 5.21 -5.61
C LEU A 88 18.92 4.90 -7.04
N ARG A 89 19.53 3.91 -7.71
CA ARG A 89 19.08 3.44 -9.02
C ARG A 89 17.68 2.84 -8.99
N SER A 90 17.34 2.10 -7.93
CA SER A 90 15.99 1.57 -7.77
C SER A 90 14.98 2.66 -7.44
N VAL A 91 15.39 3.67 -6.66
CA VAL A 91 14.57 4.86 -6.42
C VAL A 91 14.29 5.59 -7.74
N ALA A 92 15.32 5.80 -8.57
CA ALA A 92 15.17 6.43 -9.88
C ALA A 92 14.13 5.69 -10.75
N ARG A 93 14.17 4.36 -10.80
CA ARG A 93 13.17 3.56 -11.53
C ARG A 93 11.74 3.76 -11.02
N VAL A 94 11.56 3.90 -9.70
CA VAL A 94 10.24 4.22 -9.13
C VAL A 94 9.81 5.60 -9.57
N LEU A 95 10.69 6.60 -9.48
CA LEU A 95 10.40 7.97 -9.90
C LEU A 95 10.05 8.04 -11.39
N ASP A 96 10.77 7.33 -12.25
CA ASP A 96 10.50 7.24 -13.69
C ASP A 96 9.09 6.67 -13.95
N ALA A 97 8.72 5.61 -13.23
CA ALA A 97 7.39 5.00 -13.34
C ALA A 97 6.28 5.96 -12.88
N LEU A 98 6.51 6.68 -11.78
CA LEU A 98 5.56 7.69 -11.26
C LEU A 98 5.42 8.86 -12.24
N ALA A 99 6.52 9.34 -12.81
CA ALA A 99 6.52 10.41 -13.80
C ALA A 99 5.77 10.00 -15.08
N ALA A 100 6.02 8.78 -15.58
CA ALA A 100 5.32 8.22 -16.74
C ALA A 100 3.80 8.08 -16.48
N ALA A 101 3.41 7.72 -15.27
CA ALA A 101 2.01 7.65 -14.85
C ALA A 101 1.40 9.02 -14.48
N ARG A 102 2.15 10.11 -14.68
CA ARG A 102 1.72 11.50 -14.41
C ARG A 102 1.28 11.70 -12.95
N PHE A 103 2.06 11.19 -11.99
CA PHE A 103 1.88 11.56 -10.58
C PHE A 103 2.38 12.99 -10.35
N GLU A 104 1.65 13.73 -9.52
CA GLU A 104 1.94 15.12 -9.18
C GLU A 104 2.04 15.27 -7.66
N ARG A 105 2.60 16.37 -7.15
CA ARG A 105 2.76 16.57 -5.69
C ARG A 105 1.43 16.57 -4.92
N GLY A 106 0.33 16.93 -5.60
CA GLY A 106 -1.04 16.88 -5.06
C GLY A 106 -1.78 15.58 -5.37
N SER A 107 -1.10 14.52 -5.80
CA SER A 107 -1.69 13.17 -5.85
C SER A 107 -1.83 12.65 -4.42
N THR A 108 -2.87 13.12 -3.73
CA THR A 108 -3.26 12.77 -2.36
C THR A 108 -4.64 12.16 -2.34
#